data_AF-A0A2D4PGI9-F1
#
_entry.id   AF-A0A2D4PGI9-F1
#
_cell.length_a   1.000
_cell.length_b   1.000
_cell.length_c   1.000
_cell.angle_alpha   90.00
_cell.angle_beta   90.00
_cell.angle_gamma   90.00
#
_symmetry.space_group_name_H-M   'P 1'
#
loop_
_entity.id
_entity.type
_entity.pdbx_description
1 polymer ?
#
loop_
_entity_poly.entity_id
_entity_poly.type
_entity_poly.pdbx_seq_one_letter_code
_entity_poly.pdbx_strand_id
1 'polypeptide(L)'
;HMLNLVFLSGQWNRDLDLREIEISPLSWSDHSLLRLDFGLLLPHCREAGPIKWFRPRCLMDPEGFQRELGEIPDSLVHNPSESLVAAWNMVASRALDRIAP
;
A
#
# COMPACT_ATOMS: atom_id res chain seq x y z
N HIS A 1 -3.44 19.45 -10.20
CA HIS A 1 -4.49 19.29 -9.17
C HIS A 1 -4.55 17.83 -8.80
N MET A 2 -4.42 17.53 -7.51
CA MET A 2 -4.29 16.16 -7.05
C MET A 2 -5.41 15.90 -6.04
N LEU A 3 -6.29 14.96 -6.37
CA LEU A 3 -7.58 14.75 -5.72
C LEU A 3 -7.51 13.46 -4.89
N ASN A 4 -7.66 13.59 -3.58
CA ASN A 4 -7.93 12.46 -2.70
C ASN A 4 -9.44 12.45 -2.42
N LEU A 5 -10.14 11.40 -2.85
CA LEU A 5 -11.60 11.28 -2.70
C LEU A 5 -11.93 10.07 -1.83
N VAL A 6 -12.79 10.29 -0.85
CA VAL A 6 -13.35 9.21 -0.02
C VAL A 6 -14.86 9.26 -0.13
N PHE A 7 -15.46 8.13 -0.48
CA PHE A 7 -16.90 7.97 -0.61
C PHE A 7 -17.41 7.05 0.50
N LEU A 8 -18.46 7.47 1.18
CA LEU A 8 -19.14 6.72 2.23
C LEU A 8 -20.56 6.39 1.73
N SER A 9 -20.99 5.14 1.88
CA SER A 9 -22.32 4.69 1.45
C SER A 9 -22.99 3.84 2.54
N GLY A 10 -24.33 3.81 2.57
CA GLY A 10 -25.10 2.97 3.49
C GLY A 10 -25.18 3.52 4.92
N GLN A 11 -25.54 2.70 5.91
CA GLN A 11 -25.96 3.02 7.29
C GLN A 11 -24.96 3.76 8.21
N TRP A 12 -23.90 4.37 7.66
CA TRP A 12 -22.76 4.95 8.38
C TRP A 12 -23.15 5.90 9.52
N ASN A 13 -24.12 6.79 9.29
CA ASN A 13 -24.57 7.77 10.29
C ASN A 13 -25.13 7.12 11.58
N ARG A 14 -25.56 5.85 11.53
CA ARG A 14 -26.10 5.16 12.73
C ARG A 14 -25.04 4.41 13.53
N ASP A 15 -23.96 3.99 12.89
CA ASP A 15 -23.03 2.98 13.42
C ASP A 15 -21.60 3.52 13.62
N LEU A 16 -21.22 4.54 12.84
CA LEU A 16 -19.89 5.14 12.79
C LEU A 16 -20.00 6.66 12.90
N ASP A 17 -19.41 7.21 13.95
CA ASP A 17 -19.33 8.65 14.20
C ASP A 17 -18.00 9.18 13.64
N LEU A 18 -18.02 9.96 12.55
CA LEU A 18 -16.81 10.59 12.02
C LEU A 18 -16.46 11.80 12.89
N ARG A 19 -15.40 11.67 13.69
CA ARG A 19 -15.02 12.66 14.69
C ARG A 19 -14.09 13.71 14.13
N GLU A 20 -13.12 13.28 13.36
CA GLU A 20 -12.07 14.15 12.87
C GLU A 20 -11.59 13.74 11.48
N ILE A 21 -11.28 14.75 10.68
CA ILE A 21 -10.59 14.59 9.40
C ILE A 21 -9.30 15.41 9.49
N GLU A 22 -8.16 14.74 9.43
CA GLU A 22 -6.85 15.37 9.46
C GLU A 22 -6.17 15.20 8.09
N ILE A 23 -5.58 16.28 7.58
CA ILE A 23 -4.81 16.27 6.34
C ILE A 23 -3.38 16.67 6.67
N SER A 24 -2.43 15.78 6.43
CA SER A 24 -1.01 16.04 6.68
C SER A 24 -0.17 15.87 5.41
N PRO A 25 0.82 16.74 5.17
CA PRO A 25 1.71 16.60 4.02
C PRO A 25 2.63 15.39 4.21
N LEU A 26 2.93 14.67 3.12
CA LEU A 26 3.93 13.62 3.12
C LEU A 26 5.17 14.10 2.38
N SER A 27 6.35 13.97 2.99
CA SER A 27 7.61 14.43 2.39
C SER A 27 8.06 13.60 1.19
N TRP A 28 7.53 12.39 1.03
CA TRP A 28 7.90 11.40 0.02
C TRP A 28 6.85 11.23 -1.09
N SER A 29 5.77 12.01 -1.05
CA SER A 29 4.72 11.97 -2.07
C SER A 29 4.28 13.39 -2.41
N ASP A 30 3.88 13.62 -3.64
CA ASP A 30 3.06 14.78 -4.02
C ASP A 30 1.65 14.71 -3.38
N HIS A 31 1.22 13.49 -3.01
CA HIS A 31 0.32 13.03 -1.93
C HIS A 31 0.26 13.81 -0.60
N SER A 32 -0.90 14.35 -0.18
CA SER A 32 -1.19 14.52 1.26
C SER A 32 -1.86 13.28 1.83
N LEU A 33 -1.53 12.92 3.08
CA LEU A 33 -2.22 11.89 3.84
C LEU A 33 -3.57 12.42 4.32
N LEU A 34 -4.64 11.66 4.07
CA LEU A 34 -5.97 11.91 4.60
C LEU A 34 -6.25 10.89 5.71
N ARG A 35 -6.43 11.36 6.94
CA ARG A 35 -6.74 10.55 8.11
C ARG A 35 -8.16 10.82 8.56
N LEU A 36 -8.92 9.76 8.77
CA LEU A 36 -10.32 9.80 9.19
C LEU A 36 -10.43 9.09 10.54
N ASP A 37 -10.88 9.79 11.57
CA ASP A 37 -11.12 9.21 12.89
C ASP A 37 -12.59 8.85 13.07
N PHE A 38 -12.86 7.57 13.35
CA PHE A 38 -14.20 7.05 13.53
C PHE A 38 -14.40 6.56 14.96
N GLY A 39 -15.37 7.14 15.65
CA GLY A 39 -15.94 6.59 16.89
C GLY A 39 -16.93 5.47 16.56
N LEU A 40 -16.77 4.31 17.21
CA LEU A 40 -17.78 3.25 17.15
C LEU A 40 -18.92 3.58 18.13
N LEU A 41 -20.15 3.71 17.63
CA LEU A 41 -21.33 3.94 18.48
C LEU A 41 -21.86 2.62 19.10
N LEU A 42 -21.54 1.47 18.52
CA LEU A 42 -21.83 0.14 19.04
C LEU A 42 -20.67 -0.82 18.74
N PRO A 43 -20.45 -1.86 19.56
CA PRO A 43 -19.52 -2.93 19.22
C PRO A 43 -20.05 -3.68 17.98
N HIS A 44 -19.58 -3.26 16.81
CA HIS A 44 -19.89 -3.85 15.52
C HIS A 44 -19.23 -5.24 15.38
N CYS A 45 -19.74 -6.22 16.12
CA CYS A 45 -19.29 -7.61 16.10
C CYS A 45 -20.43 -8.55 16.52
N ARG A 46 -21.54 -8.61 15.77
CA ARG A 46 -22.52 -9.70 15.99
C ARG A 46 -23.04 -10.44 14.77
N GLU A 47 -22.96 -9.91 13.55
CA GLU A 47 -23.51 -10.62 12.37
C GLU A 47 -22.54 -10.78 11.19
N ALA A 48 -21.64 -9.82 10.97
CA ALA A 48 -20.46 -10.07 10.15
C ALA A 48 -19.37 -10.62 11.06
N GLY A 49 -18.79 -11.78 10.75
CA GLY A 49 -17.60 -12.29 11.45
C GLY A 49 -16.51 -11.21 11.57
N PRO A 50 -15.49 -11.39 12.43
CA PRO A 50 -14.44 -10.39 12.63
C PRO A 50 -13.96 -9.86 11.29
N ILE A 51 -13.89 -8.51 11.15
CA ILE A 51 -13.39 -7.85 9.94
C ILE A 51 -12.16 -8.63 9.50
N LYS A 52 -12.27 -9.28 8.35
CA LYS A 52 -11.18 -10.09 7.82
C LYS A 52 -10.18 -9.10 7.29
N TRP A 53 -9.32 -8.62 8.19
CA TRP A 53 -8.18 -7.79 7.84
C TRP A 53 -7.34 -8.64 6.89
N PHE A 54 -7.46 -8.36 5.59
CA PHE A 54 -6.44 -8.76 4.65
C PHE A 54 -5.21 -7.94 5.00
N ARG A 55 -4.41 -8.45 5.93
CA ARG A 55 -2.99 -8.11 5.93
C ARG A 55 -2.44 -8.78 4.69
N PRO A 56 -1.97 -8.05 3.67
CA PRO A 56 -0.98 -8.62 2.79
C PRO A 56 0.12 -9.12 3.74
N ARG A 57 0.27 -10.44 3.89
CA ARG A 57 1.24 -11.00 4.85
C ARG A 57 2.68 -10.62 4.49
N CYS A 58 2.88 -10.07 3.30
CA CYS A 58 4.13 -9.58 2.80
C CYS A 58 3.99 -8.10 2.46
N LEU A 59 3.81 -7.25 3.48
CA LEU A 59 4.47 -5.94 3.39
C LEU A 59 5.95 -6.31 3.25
N MET A 60 6.42 -6.32 2.00
CA MET A 60 7.70 -6.87 1.53
C MET A 60 8.74 -6.76 2.64
N ASP A 61 9.30 -7.90 3.09
CA ASP A 61 10.55 -7.91 3.86
C ASP A 61 11.55 -7.10 3.03
N PRO A 62 11.78 -5.81 3.32
CA PRO A 62 12.48 -4.94 2.40
C PRO A 62 13.96 -5.33 2.34
N GLU A 63 14.51 -5.81 3.46
CA GLU A 63 15.84 -6.38 3.52
C GLU A 63 15.93 -7.71 2.75
N GLY A 64 14.93 -8.57 2.87
CA GLY A 64 14.82 -9.80 2.08
C GLY A 64 14.66 -9.54 0.59
N PHE A 65 13.84 -8.55 0.23
CA PHE A 65 13.63 -8.11 -1.15
C PHE A 65 14.91 -7.57 -1.74
N GLN A 66 15.63 -6.73 -1.01
CA GLN A 66 16.92 -6.23 -1.47
C GLN A 66 17.97 -7.35 -1.60
N ARG A 67 17.94 -8.35 -0.71
CA ARG A 67 18.81 -9.54 -0.82
C ARG A 67 18.50 -10.39 -2.06
N GLU A 68 17.22 -10.60 -2.37
CA GLU A 68 16.78 -11.36 -3.54
C GLU A 68 16.94 -10.59 -4.86
N LEU A 69 16.76 -9.27 -4.82
CA LEU A 69 16.97 -8.37 -5.95
C LEU A 69 18.45 -8.33 -6.36
N GLY A 70 19.36 -8.40 -5.39
CA GLY A 70 20.81 -8.42 -5.61
C GLY A 70 21.37 -7.09 -6.10
N GLU A 71 22.64 -7.10 -6.52
CA GLU A 71 23.29 -5.94 -7.13
C GLU A 71 22.93 -5.86 -8.62
N ILE A 72 22.71 -4.64 -9.10
CA ILE A 72 22.43 -4.38 -10.51
C ILE A 72 23.69 -4.69 -11.30
N PRO A 73 23.66 -5.57 -12.31
CA PRO A 73 24.85 -5.86 -13.10
C PRO A 73 25.37 -4.60 -13.80
N ASP A 74 26.64 -4.26 -13.59
CA ASP A 74 27.32 -3.13 -14.26
C ASP A 74 27.28 -3.23 -15.80
N SER A 75 27.07 -4.44 -16.32
CA SER A 75 26.86 -4.69 -17.75
C SER A 75 25.62 -4.01 -18.33
N LEU A 76 24.70 -3.55 -17.48
CA LEU A 76 23.48 -2.86 -17.89
C LEU A 76 23.67 -1.35 -18.13
N VAL A 77 24.77 -0.75 -17.66
CA VAL A 77 25.00 0.71 -17.64
C VAL A 77 25.01 1.36 -19.04
N HIS A 78 25.24 0.58 -20.11
CA HIS A 78 25.27 1.06 -21.49
C HIS A 78 24.04 0.66 -22.33
N ASN A 79 23.03 0.05 -21.71
CA ASN A 79 21.83 -0.37 -22.43
C ASN A 79 20.81 0.77 -22.58
N PRO A 80 20.00 0.73 -23.65
CA PRO A 80 18.87 1.64 -23.78
C PRO A 80 17.88 1.45 -22.62
N SER A 81 17.17 2.51 -22.26
CA SER A 81 16.25 2.57 -21.12
C SER A 81 15.18 1.48 -21.12
N GLU A 82 14.67 1.09 -22.30
CA GLU A 82 13.69 0.01 -22.43
C GLU A 82 14.25 -1.34 -22.01
N SER A 83 15.49 -1.66 -22.44
CA SER A 83 16.17 -2.89 -22.05
C SER A 83 16.49 -2.91 -20.56
N LEU A 84 16.82 -1.75 -19.98
CA LEU A 84 17.00 -1.59 -18.54
C LEU A 84 15.72 -1.89 -17.77
N VAL A 85 14.60 -1.27 -18.17
CA VAL A 85 13.29 -1.47 -17.52
C VAL A 85 12.84 -2.93 -17.63
N ALA A 86 13.01 -3.56 -18.79
CA ALA A 86 12.65 -4.96 -18.98
C ALA A 86 13.47 -5.91 -18.09
N ALA A 87 14.79 -5.69 -18.01
CA ALA A 87 15.66 -6.46 -17.12
C ALA A 87 15.27 -6.27 -15.65
N TRP A 88 15.02 -5.03 -15.24
CA TRP A 88 14.58 -4.69 -13.89
C TRP A 88 13.25 -5.34 -13.51
N ASN A 89 12.25 -5.25 -14.37
CA ASN A 89 10.93 -5.84 -14.13
C ASN A 89 11.03 -7.36 -13.98
N MET A 90 11.90 -8.01 -14.75
CA MET A 90 12.14 -9.45 -14.65
C MET A 90 12.77 -9.85 -13.31
N VAL A 91 13.81 -9.13 -12.86
CA VAL A 91 14.50 -9.43 -11.60
C VAL A 91 13.61 -9.10 -10.40
N ALA A 92 12.94 -7.94 -10.43
CA ALA A 92 11.98 -7.55 -9.40
C ALA A 92 10.85 -8.57 -9.28
N SER A 93 10.22 -8.99 -10.38
CA SER A 93 9.15 -9.99 -10.35
C SER A 93 9.61 -11.30 -9.71
N ARG A 94 10.82 -11.80 -10.05
CA ARG A 94 11.35 -13.02 -9.44
C ARG A 94 11.61 -12.87 -7.94
N ALA A 95 12.09 -11.70 -7.50
CA ALA A 95 12.28 -11.42 -6.08
C ALA A 95 10.93 -11.36 -5.34
N LEU A 96 9.91 -10.75 -5.96
CA LEU A 96 8.54 -10.74 -5.43
C LEU A 96 7.99 -12.17 -5.29
N ASP A 97 8.11 -13.01 -6.33
CA ASP A 97 7.62 -14.40 -6.32
C ASP A 97 8.26 -15.26 -5.21
N ARG A 98 9.50 -14.95 -4.82
CA ARG A 98 10.22 -15.67 -3.76
C ARG A 98 9.81 -15.24 -2.35
N ILE A 99 9.46 -13.98 -2.17
CA ILE A 99 9.14 -13.38 -0.86
C ILE A 99 7.64 -13.40 -0.58
N ALA A 100 6.83 -13.43 -1.64
CA ALA A 100 5.38 -13.45 -1.58
C ALA A 100 4.80 -14.40 -2.65
N PRO A 101 4.93 -15.73 -2.47
CA PRO A 101 4.36 -16.74 -3.37
C PRO A 101 2.83 -16.83 -3.32
#